data_AF-A0A851GVS4-F1
#
_entry.id   AF-A0A851GVS4-F1
#
_cell.length_a   1.000
_cell.length_b   1.000
_cell.length_c   1.000
_cell.angle_alpha   90.00
_cell.angle_beta   90.00
_cell.angle_gamma   90.00
#
_symmetry.space_group_name_H-M   'P 1'
#
loop_
_entity.id
_entity.type
_entity.pdbx_description
1 polymer ?
#
loop_
_entity_poly.entity_id
_entity_poly.type
_entity_poly.pdbx_seq_one_letter_code
_entity_poly.pdbx_strand_id
1 'polypeptide(L)'
;MASKIFFLILTLVFLGCQKSNQDYTHLIQQEKKIVASKEAAFERVTQYLAKQFPEEALLQINHVSFVHGSHKIVALIFYQTQTGEHNLVIEQELGENENVMGEKLSTCYGDDCTCKVRVMVDNNGNVEMGCNCSSCYMVTTEV
;
A
#
# COMPACT_ATOMS: atom_id res chain seq x y z
N MET A 1 -10.61 40.18 -36.78
CA MET A 1 -11.16 39.72 -35.48
C MET A 1 -10.96 38.22 -35.21
N ALA A 2 -10.81 37.36 -36.24
CA ALA A 2 -10.60 35.91 -36.07
C ALA A 2 -9.28 35.51 -35.38
N SER A 3 -8.21 36.31 -35.48
CA SER A 3 -6.90 35.99 -34.90
C SER A 3 -6.87 36.02 -33.36
N LYS A 4 -7.75 36.82 -32.72
CA LYS A 4 -7.82 36.90 -31.25
C LYS A 4 -8.52 35.69 -30.62
N ILE A 5 -9.40 35.03 -31.37
CA ILE A 5 -10.15 33.84 -30.90
C ILE A 5 -9.22 32.61 -30.87
N PHE A 6 -8.32 32.49 -31.84
CA PHE A 6 -7.38 31.37 -31.91
C PHE A 6 -6.39 31.35 -30.73
N PHE A 7 -5.91 32.52 -30.29
CA PHE A 7 -5.04 32.63 -29.11
C PHE A 7 -5.74 32.26 -27.79
N LEU A 8 -7.06 32.51 -27.70
CA LEU A 8 -7.85 32.20 -26.50
C LEU A 8 -8.14 30.70 -26.35
N ILE A 9 -8.29 29.98 -27.46
CA ILE A 9 -8.46 28.53 -27.45
C ILE A 9 -7.14 27.83 -27.09
N LEU A 10 -6.01 28.34 -27.59
CA LEU A 10 -4.69 27.76 -27.30
C LEU A 10 -4.33 27.86 -25.81
N THR A 11 -4.65 28.96 -25.13
CA THR A 11 -4.38 29.13 -23.70
C THR A 11 -5.27 28.26 -22.80
N LEU A 12 -6.51 28.00 -23.20
CA LEU A 12 -7.42 27.11 -22.47
C LEU A 12 -6.99 25.63 -22.50
N VAL A 13 -6.35 25.18 -23.58
CA VAL A 13 -5.84 23.80 -23.69
C VAL A 13 -4.64 23.56 -22.78
N PHE A 14 -3.78 24.56 -22.54
CA PHE A 14 -2.63 24.41 -21.63
C PHE A 14 -3.01 24.38 -20.14
N LEU A 15 -4.15 24.96 -19.76
CA LEU A 15 -4.64 24.94 -18.36
C LEU A 15 -5.34 23.63 -17.97
N GLY A 16 -5.76 22.80 -18.95
CA GLY A 16 -6.48 21.56 -18.72
C GLY A 16 -5.64 20.41 -18.14
N CYS A 17 -4.31 20.49 -18.17
CA CYS A 17 -3.42 19.39 -17.75
C CYS A 17 -2.83 19.52 -16.33
N GLN A 18 -3.11 20.58 -15.57
CA GLN A 18 -2.48 20.73 -14.25
C GLN A 18 -3.14 19.92 -13.13
N LYS A 19 -4.45 19.62 -13.21
CA LYS A 19 -5.20 18.95 -12.13
C LYS A 19 -4.73 17.52 -11.86
N SER A 20 -4.37 16.76 -12.90
CA SER A 20 -3.96 15.35 -12.77
C SER A 20 -2.62 15.14 -12.06
N ASN A 21 -1.72 16.13 -12.09
CA ASN A 21 -0.39 16.00 -11.46
C ASN A 21 -0.44 16.24 -9.95
N GLN A 22 -1.40 17.04 -9.46
CA GLN A 22 -1.55 17.29 -8.02
C GLN A 22 -2.04 16.04 -7.28
N ASP A 23 -3.03 15.35 -7.84
CA ASP A 23 -3.60 14.14 -7.22
C ASP A 23 -2.55 13.02 -7.13
N TYR A 24 -1.77 12.80 -8.20
CA TYR A 24 -0.70 11.80 -8.20
C TYR A 24 0.43 12.12 -7.21
N THR A 25 0.82 13.39 -7.10
CA THR A 25 1.86 13.82 -6.14
C THR A 25 1.41 13.60 -4.70
N HIS A 26 0.14 13.88 -4.42
CA HIS A 26 -0.47 13.65 -3.11
C HIS A 26 -0.50 12.15 -2.76
N LEU A 27 -0.88 11.28 -3.70
CA LEU A 27 -0.85 9.82 -3.50
C LEU A 27 0.57 9.33 -3.15
N ILE A 28 1.59 9.74 -3.90
CA ILE A 28 3.00 9.38 -3.60
C ILE A 28 3.41 9.86 -2.21
N GLN A 29 3.00 11.07 -1.80
CA GLN A 29 3.31 11.58 -0.48
C GLN A 29 2.67 10.72 0.62
N GLN A 30 1.44 10.28 0.43
CA GLN A 30 0.76 9.42 1.38
C GLN A 30 1.36 7.99 1.41
N GLU A 31 1.73 7.43 0.26
CA GLU A 31 2.44 6.14 0.19
C GLU A 31 3.75 6.18 0.98
N LYS A 32 4.51 7.27 0.84
CA LYS A 32 5.76 7.50 1.58
C LYS A 32 5.56 7.63 3.09
N LYS A 33 4.37 8.03 3.56
CA LYS A 33 4.05 8.04 5.00
C LYS A 33 3.97 6.61 5.56
N ILE A 34 3.57 5.63 4.75
CA ILE A 34 3.50 4.22 5.16
C ILE A 34 4.85 3.54 4.93
N VAL A 35 5.34 3.53 3.69
CA VAL A 35 6.64 2.93 3.33
C VAL A 35 7.39 3.88 2.43
N ALA A 36 8.41 4.55 2.99
CA ALA A 36 9.18 5.57 2.28
C ALA A 36 10.04 5.00 1.14
N SER A 37 10.52 3.77 1.27
CA SER A 37 11.39 3.10 0.30
C SER A 37 11.43 1.57 0.50
N LYS A 38 12.10 0.85 -0.41
CA LYS A 38 12.34 -0.59 -0.25
C LYS A 38 13.20 -0.91 0.97
N GLU A 39 14.13 -0.04 1.33
CA GLU A 39 14.97 -0.16 2.52
C GLU A 39 14.11 0.00 3.79
N ALA A 40 13.23 0.99 3.82
CA ALA A 40 12.27 1.14 4.92
C ALA A 40 11.34 -0.08 5.05
N ALA A 41 10.91 -0.65 3.91
CA ALA A 41 10.15 -1.90 3.91
C ALA A 41 10.97 -3.06 4.48
N PHE A 42 12.25 -3.16 4.12
CA PHE A 42 13.16 -4.19 4.62
C PHE A 42 13.31 -4.11 6.13
N GLU A 43 13.54 -2.91 6.67
CA GLU A 43 13.65 -2.69 8.12
C GLU A 43 12.36 -3.08 8.86
N ARG A 44 11.20 -2.66 8.36
CA ARG A 44 9.90 -2.99 8.97
C ARG A 44 9.62 -4.49 8.96
N VAL A 45 9.84 -5.16 7.82
CA VAL A 45 9.65 -6.62 7.73
C VAL A 45 10.64 -7.35 8.64
N THR A 46 11.89 -6.90 8.73
CA THR A 46 12.89 -7.49 9.63
C THR A 46 12.45 -7.40 11.08
N GLN A 47 11.96 -6.23 11.52
CA GLN A 47 11.44 -6.05 12.88
C GLN A 47 10.22 -6.94 13.16
N TYR A 48 9.32 -7.05 12.19
CA TYR A 48 8.15 -7.92 12.29
C TYR A 48 8.54 -9.40 12.43
N LEU A 49 9.42 -9.90 11.55
CA LEU A 49 9.91 -11.28 11.60
C LEU A 49 10.63 -11.57 12.92
N ALA A 50 11.51 -10.67 13.37
CA ALA A 50 12.20 -10.85 14.66
C ALA A 50 11.24 -11.00 15.85
N LYS A 51 10.05 -10.37 15.79
CA LYS A 51 9.04 -10.43 16.86
C LYS A 51 8.14 -11.67 16.75
N GLN A 52 7.71 -12.03 15.54
CA GLN A 52 6.68 -13.07 15.33
C GLN A 52 7.24 -14.41 14.89
N PHE A 53 8.34 -14.40 14.15
CA PHE A 53 8.98 -15.56 13.52
C PHE A 53 10.51 -15.45 13.67
N PRO A 54 11.06 -15.55 14.90
CA PRO A 54 12.46 -15.24 15.18
C PRO A 54 13.47 -16.16 14.46
N GLU A 55 13.00 -17.31 13.97
CA GLU A 55 13.81 -18.23 13.17
C GLU A 55 13.84 -17.87 11.68
N GLU A 56 12.94 -16.98 11.22
CA GLU A 56 12.91 -16.50 9.84
C GLU A 56 13.84 -15.30 9.63
N ALA A 57 14.61 -15.36 8.54
CA ALA A 57 15.56 -14.35 8.11
C ALA A 57 15.11 -13.76 6.78
N LEU A 58 14.93 -12.44 6.76
CA LEU A 58 14.60 -11.71 5.54
C LEU A 58 15.80 -11.73 4.58
N LEU A 59 15.58 -12.23 3.35
CA LEU A 59 16.59 -12.22 2.30
C LEU A 59 16.47 -10.97 1.44
N GLN A 60 15.26 -10.62 1.01
CA GLN A 60 15.01 -9.45 0.16
C GLN A 60 13.55 -9.01 0.14
N ILE A 61 13.35 -7.74 -0.24
CA ILE A 61 12.04 -7.20 -0.64
C ILE A 61 11.90 -7.27 -2.16
N ASN A 62 11.02 -8.14 -2.62
CA ASN A 62 10.77 -8.33 -4.05
C ASN A 62 10.04 -7.10 -4.62
N HIS A 63 8.92 -6.76 -4.01
CA HIS A 63 8.03 -5.71 -4.50
C HIS A 63 7.24 -5.06 -3.37
N VAL A 64 6.90 -3.78 -3.54
CA VAL A 64 5.98 -3.04 -2.67
C VAL A 64 4.91 -2.43 -3.56
N SER A 65 3.64 -2.73 -3.28
CA SER A 65 2.49 -2.15 -3.97
C SER A 65 1.63 -1.38 -2.99
N PHE A 66 0.87 -0.41 -3.50
CA PHE A 66 -0.07 0.36 -2.70
C PHE A 66 -1.48 0.23 -3.25
N VAL A 67 -2.45 0.09 -2.35
CA VAL A 67 -3.88 0.11 -2.66
C VAL A 67 -4.50 1.28 -1.91
N HIS A 68 -5.16 2.17 -2.66
CA HIS A 68 -5.78 3.37 -2.13
C HIS A 68 -7.29 3.13 -2.02
N GLY A 69 -7.80 3.19 -0.80
CA GLY A 69 -9.23 3.27 -0.51
C GLY A 69 -9.66 4.69 -0.16
N SER A 70 -10.95 4.90 0.03
CA SER A 70 -11.48 6.24 0.35
C SER A 70 -10.99 6.80 1.69
N HIS A 71 -10.69 5.94 2.66
CA HIS A 71 -10.30 6.33 4.03
C HIS A 71 -9.09 5.57 4.57
N LYS A 72 -8.43 4.77 3.73
CA LYS A 72 -7.26 3.98 4.13
C LYS A 72 -6.35 3.75 2.96
N ILE A 73 -5.06 3.63 3.25
CA ILE A 73 -4.05 3.20 2.28
C ILE A 73 -3.43 1.92 2.82
N VAL A 74 -3.24 0.97 1.92
CA VAL A 74 -2.71 -0.35 2.22
C VAL A 74 -1.42 -0.56 1.44
N ALA A 75 -0.32 -0.78 2.15
CA ALA A 75 0.94 -1.19 1.55
C ALA A 75 1.07 -2.72 1.58
N LEU A 76 1.24 -3.34 0.41
CA LEU A 76 1.51 -4.77 0.26
C LEU A 76 3.00 -4.95 0.00
N ILE A 77 3.70 -5.55 0.97
CA ILE A 77 5.12 -5.81 0.90
C ILE A 77 5.31 -7.30 0.59
N PHE A 78 5.82 -7.61 -0.60
CA PHE A 78 6.17 -8.97 -1.00
C PHE A 78 7.66 -9.20 -0.74
N TYR A 79 7.98 -10.24 0.02
CA TYR A 79 9.33 -10.51 0.47
C TYR A 79 9.68 -11.99 0.40
N GLN A 80 10.96 -12.29 0.50
CA GLN A 80 11.48 -13.65 0.49
C GLN A 80 12.30 -13.91 1.76
N THR A 81 12.04 -15.05 2.39
CA THR A 81 12.83 -15.58 3.51
C THR A 81 13.46 -16.92 3.10
N GLN A 82 14.18 -17.56 4.01
CA GLN A 82 14.70 -18.91 3.78
C GLN A 82 13.60 -19.98 3.68
N THR A 83 12.37 -19.68 4.13
CA THR A 83 11.23 -20.62 4.09
C THR A 83 10.37 -20.46 2.84
N GLY A 84 10.47 -19.34 2.13
CA GLY A 84 9.75 -19.13 0.88
C GLY A 84 9.43 -17.67 0.56
N GLU A 85 8.44 -17.48 -0.30
CA GLU A 85 7.89 -16.17 -0.62
C GLU A 85 6.68 -15.86 0.24
N HIS A 86 6.64 -14.65 0.79
CA HIS A 86 5.63 -14.21 1.73
C HIS A 86 5.14 -12.81 1.39
N ASN A 87 4.07 -12.37 2.06
CA ASN A 87 3.67 -10.99 2.05
C ASN A 87 3.24 -10.47 3.41
N LEU A 88 3.48 -9.19 3.63
CA LEU A 88 3.07 -8.44 4.81
C LEU A 88 2.25 -7.26 4.33
N VAL A 89 1.11 -7.04 4.97
CA VAL A 89 0.24 -5.91 4.67
C VAL A 89 0.31 -4.90 5.81
N ILE A 90 0.56 -3.64 5.47
CA ILE A 90 0.53 -2.51 6.40
C ILE A 90 -0.67 -1.64 6.04
N GLU A 91 -1.58 -1.45 6.98
CA GLU A 91 -2.74 -0.58 6.82
C GLU A 91 -2.54 0.71 7.60
N GLN A 92 -2.90 1.82 6.97
CA GLN A 92 -2.94 3.13 7.61
C GLN A 92 -4.28 3.81 7.31
N GLU A 93 -5.03 4.13 8.36
CA GLU A 93 -6.26 4.92 8.26
C GLU A 93 -5.93 6.40 8.04
N LEU A 94 -6.65 7.03 7.12
CA LEU A 94 -6.54 8.46 6.82
C LEU A 94 -7.57 9.22 7.67
N GLY A 95 -7.11 9.91 8.72
CA GLY A 95 -7.96 10.82 9.50
C GLY A 95 -8.22 12.15 8.77
N GLU A 96 -9.25 12.90 9.21
CA GLU A 96 -9.66 14.19 8.63
C GLU A 96 -8.56 15.28 8.63
N ASN A 97 -7.47 15.10 9.38
CA ASN A 97 -6.34 16.04 9.50
C ASN A 97 -4.97 15.38 9.28
N GLU A 98 -4.89 14.30 8.48
CA GLU A 98 -3.64 13.54 8.25
C GLU A 98 -2.98 12.91 9.50
N ASN A 99 -3.63 12.98 10.66
CA ASN A 99 -3.17 12.30 11.86
C ASN A 99 -3.43 10.79 11.70
N VAL A 100 -2.34 10.02 11.72
CA VAL A 100 -2.36 8.55 11.65
C VAL A 100 -3.04 8.02 12.90
N MET A 101 -4.18 7.36 12.76
CA MET A 101 -4.96 6.86 13.89
C MET A 101 -4.54 5.46 14.39
N GLY A 102 -3.72 4.76 13.62
CA GLY A 102 -3.13 3.47 14.00
C GLY A 102 -2.54 2.75 12.79
N GLU A 103 -1.50 1.96 13.01
CA GLU A 103 -0.92 1.06 12.02
C GLU A 103 -1.32 -0.37 12.33
N LYS A 104 -1.81 -1.09 11.31
CA LYS A 104 -2.14 -2.52 11.43
C LYS A 104 -1.28 -3.34 10.49
N LEU A 105 -0.71 -4.42 11.03
CA LEU A 105 0.12 -5.38 10.31
C LEU A 105 -0.66 -6.67 10.14
N SER A 106 -0.91 -7.07 8.90
CA SER A 106 -1.70 -8.25 8.56
C SER A 106 -0.88 -9.26 7.75
N THR A 107 -0.93 -10.53 8.14
CA THR A 107 -0.35 -11.68 7.42
C THR A 107 -1.33 -12.85 7.36
N CYS A 108 -1.06 -13.83 6.50
CA CYS A 108 -1.76 -15.12 6.49
C CYS A 108 -0.93 -16.19 7.17
N TYR A 109 -1.58 -17.00 8.01
CA TYR A 109 -0.94 -18.11 8.72
C TYR A 109 -1.77 -19.40 8.57
N GLY A 110 -1.10 -20.52 8.31
CA GLY A 110 -1.71 -21.85 8.24
C GLY A 110 -0.76 -22.87 7.63
N ASP A 111 -1.24 -24.11 7.50
CA ASP A 111 -0.41 -25.27 7.13
C ASP A 111 0.07 -25.25 5.67
N ASP A 112 -0.51 -24.40 4.83
CA ASP A 112 -0.15 -24.24 3.41
C ASP A 112 0.68 -22.96 3.23
N CYS A 113 2.01 -23.10 3.17
CA CYS A 113 3.00 -22.01 3.15
C CYS A 113 2.95 -21.10 1.91
N THR A 114 1.93 -21.22 1.06
CA THR A 114 1.77 -20.42 -0.17
C THR A 114 0.67 -19.36 -0.08
N CYS A 115 -0.04 -19.32 1.05
CA CYS A 115 -1.19 -18.44 1.20
C CYS A 115 -0.77 -17.00 1.46
N LYS A 116 -1.28 -16.10 0.62
CA LYS A 116 -0.97 -14.68 0.58
C LYS A 116 -2.17 -13.88 1.06
N VAL A 117 -1.91 -12.74 1.69
CA VAL A 117 -2.97 -11.76 1.96
C VAL A 117 -3.55 -11.26 0.63
N ARG A 118 -4.87 -11.35 0.50
CA ARG A 118 -5.70 -10.82 -0.59
C ARG A 118 -6.29 -9.49 -0.14
N VAL A 119 -6.17 -8.48 -0.98
CA VAL A 119 -6.78 -7.16 -0.79
C VAL A 119 -7.79 -6.92 -1.92
N MET A 120 -9.01 -6.55 -1.57
CA MET A 120 -10.10 -6.25 -2.50
C MET A 120 -10.64 -4.84 -2.26
N VAL A 121 -10.93 -4.10 -3.32
CA VAL A 121 -11.57 -2.79 -3.24
C VAL A 121 -12.96 -2.90 -3.85
N ASP A 122 -14.00 -2.54 -3.10
CA ASP A 122 -15.37 -2.55 -3.59
C ASP A 122 -15.69 -1.31 -4.46
N ASN A 123 -16.89 -1.28 -5.03
CA ASN A 123 -17.34 -0.15 -5.87
C ASN A 123 -17.50 1.17 -5.10
N ASN A 124 -17.46 1.14 -3.76
CA ASN A 124 -17.54 2.30 -2.89
C ASN A 124 -16.15 2.78 -2.44
N GLY A 125 -15.07 2.10 -2.84
CA GLY A 125 -13.71 2.40 -2.38
C GLY A 125 -13.38 1.84 -0.99
N ASN A 126 -14.20 0.94 -0.45
CA ASN A 126 -13.88 0.22 0.77
C ASN A 126 -12.88 -0.89 0.49
N VAL A 127 -11.87 -1.01 1.34
CA VAL A 127 -10.85 -2.05 1.23
C VAL A 127 -11.18 -3.19 2.20
N GLU A 128 -11.34 -4.40 1.67
CA GLU A 128 -11.49 -5.65 2.41
C GLU A 128 -10.20 -6.47 2.27
N MET A 129 -9.80 -7.18 3.33
CA MET A 129 -8.67 -8.09 3.29
C MET A 129 -9.04 -9.47 3.81
N GLY A 130 -8.31 -10.47 3.34
CA GLY A 130 -8.38 -11.83 3.86
C GLY A 130 -7.24 -12.67 3.32
N CYS A 131 -7.28 -13.98 3.56
CA CYS A 131 -6.35 -14.91 2.93
C CYS A 131 -6.89 -15.43 1.61
N ASN A 132 -6.02 -15.64 0.63
CA ASN A 132 -6.39 -16.21 -0.67
C ASN A 132 -6.78 -17.71 -0.58
N CYS A 133 -6.40 -18.40 0.50
CA CYS A 133 -6.74 -19.79 0.78
C CYS A 133 -7.73 -19.89 1.94
N SER A 134 -8.57 -20.92 1.92
CA SER A 134 -9.46 -21.24 3.05
C SER A 134 -8.76 -21.98 4.20
N SER A 135 -7.58 -22.54 3.97
CA SER A 135 -6.77 -23.27 4.96
C SER A 135 -5.97 -22.34 5.89
N CYS A 136 -5.92 -21.04 5.60
CA CYS A 136 -5.18 -20.06 6.38
C CYS A 136 -6.12 -19.07 7.06
N TYR A 137 -5.72 -18.61 8.23
CA TYR A 137 -6.36 -17.51 8.93
C TYR A 137 -5.50 -16.25 8.87
N MET A 138 -6.16 -15.11 8.90
CA MET A 138 -5.48 -13.81 8.91
C MET A 138 -5.06 -13.47 10.35
N VAL A 139 -3.83 -13.03 10.52
CA VAL A 139 -3.30 -12.52 11.79
C VAL A 139 -3.05 -11.04 11.64
N THR A 140 -3.73 -10.23 12.46
CA THR A 140 -3.58 -8.77 12.49
C THR A 140 -2.99 -8.34 13.82
N THR A 141 -1.95 -7.51 13.78
CA THR A 141 -1.31 -6.92 14.96
C THR A 141 -1.42 -5.41 14.90
N GLU A 142 -1.83 -4.78 15.99
CA GLU A 142 -1.83 -3.32 16.16
C GLU A 142 -0.47 -2.88 16.70
N VAL A 143 0.10 -1.80 16.14
CA VAL A 143 1.43 -1.25 16.48
C VAL A 143 1.31 0.05 17.24
#